data_AF-A0A813FCU5-F1
#
_entry.id   AF-A0A813FCU5-F1
#
_cell.length_a   1.000
_cell.length_b   1.000
_cell.length_c   1.000
_cell.angle_alpha   90.00
_cell.angle_beta   90.00
_cell.angle_gamma   90.00
#
_symmetry.space_group_name_H-M   'P 1'
#
loop_
_entity.id
_entity.type
_entity.pdbx_description
1 polymer ?
#
loop_
_entity_poly.entity_id
_entity_poly.type
_entity_poly.pdbx_seq_one_letter_code
_entity_poly.pdbx_strand_id
1 'polypeptide(L)'
;MAPRDKEVYFAKLAEQAERYNEMADHMKNVGDEGSELSVEERNLLSVAYKNAVGSRRAAWRIITSISNKETSKGNADNAAYAKEYCGKVESELQAICDTILKLLESKLIPKASGGESKVFYQKMTADYYRYIAEFTDGDKKAGAAENARKAYADAAAVAEKELAVTHPIRLGLALNYSVFQYEVLNQPDE
;
A
#
# COMPACT_ATOMS: atom_id res chain seq x y z
N MET A 1 25.89 -15.50 -7.96
CA MET A 1 24.92 -14.41 -7.72
C MET A 1 24.97 -14.08 -6.26
N ALA A 2 25.07 -12.80 -5.91
CA ALA A 2 24.85 -12.40 -4.53
C ALA A 2 23.40 -12.80 -4.12
N PRO A 3 23.14 -13.06 -2.82
CA PRO A 3 21.79 -13.37 -2.35
C PRO A 3 20.73 -12.38 -2.87
N ARG A 4 21.05 -11.08 -2.89
CA ARG A 4 20.22 -10.01 -3.44
C ARG A 4 19.84 -10.20 -4.91
N ASP A 5 20.82 -10.47 -5.76
CA ASP A 5 20.62 -10.61 -7.21
C ASP A 5 19.63 -11.74 -7.50
N LYS A 6 19.66 -12.79 -6.67
CA LYS A 6 18.75 -13.94 -6.77
C LYS A 6 17.33 -13.54 -6.42
N GLU A 7 17.13 -12.84 -5.31
CA GLU A 7 15.80 -12.35 -4.91
C GLU A 7 15.22 -11.38 -5.95
N VAL A 8 16.04 -10.46 -6.48
CA VAL A 8 15.61 -9.54 -7.56
C VAL A 8 15.25 -10.30 -8.83
N TYR A 9 16.05 -11.30 -9.23
CA TYR A 9 15.75 -12.11 -10.40
C TYR A 9 14.45 -12.92 -10.22
N PHE A 10 14.23 -13.50 -9.04
CA PHE A 10 12.99 -14.20 -8.73
C PHE A 10 11.78 -13.27 -8.69
N ALA A 11 11.91 -12.04 -8.17
CA ALA A 11 10.86 -11.04 -8.26
C ALA A 11 10.48 -10.72 -9.71
N LYS A 12 11.46 -10.58 -10.61
CA LYS A 12 11.20 -10.38 -12.05
C LYS A 12 10.49 -11.58 -12.68
N LEU A 13 10.89 -12.81 -12.36
CA LEU A 13 10.18 -14.00 -12.84
C LEU A 13 8.74 -14.07 -12.30
N ALA A 14 8.55 -13.75 -11.03
CA ALA A 14 7.23 -13.71 -10.39
C ALA A 14 6.33 -12.63 -11.02
N GLU A 15 6.87 -11.47 -11.39
CA GLU A 15 6.15 -10.43 -12.13
C GLU A 15 5.64 -10.94 -13.47
N GLN A 16 6.50 -11.60 -14.26
CA GLN A 16 6.13 -12.16 -15.57
C GLN A 16 5.10 -13.29 -15.46
N ALA A 17 5.07 -13.99 -14.33
CA ALA A 17 4.10 -15.03 -14.03
C ALA A 17 2.85 -14.52 -13.29
N GLU A 18 2.74 -13.21 -13.06
CA GLU A 18 1.66 -12.57 -12.28
C GLU A 18 1.51 -13.13 -10.84
N ARG A 19 2.58 -13.70 -10.28
CA ARG A 19 2.65 -14.25 -8.91
C ARG A 19 3.04 -13.16 -7.91
N TYR A 20 2.23 -12.11 -7.81
CA TYR A 20 2.56 -10.89 -7.06
C TYR A 20 2.77 -11.08 -5.55
N ASN A 21 2.18 -12.10 -4.95
CA ASN A 21 2.44 -12.43 -3.54
C ASN A 21 3.91 -12.86 -3.34
N GLU A 22 4.41 -13.78 -4.19
CA GLU A 22 5.80 -14.21 -4.14
C GLU A 22 6.76 -13.11 -4.57
N MET A 23 6.34 -12.30 -5.55
CA MET A 23 7.09 -11.09 -5.92
C MET A 23 7.27 -10.18 -4.68
N ALA A 24 6.23 -10.01 -3.85
CA ALA A 24 6.29 -9.19 -2.64
C ALA A 24 7.21 -9.80 -1.58
N ASP A 25 7.19 -11.14 -1.42
CA ASP A 25 8.09 -11.86 -0.51
C ASP A 25 9.56 -11.72 -0.92
N HIS A 26 9.88 -11.88 -2.21
CA HIS A 26 11.24 -11.67 -2.72
C HIS A 26 11.69 -10.22 -2.52
N MET A 27 10.86 -9.25 -2.86
CA MET A 27 11.21 -7.83 -2.71
C MET A 27 11.29 -7.40 -1.23
N LYS A 28 10.57 -8.08 -0.33
CA LYS A 28 10.74 -7.91 1.12
C LYS A 28 12.15 -8.32 1.55
N ASN A 29 12.63 -9.48 1.08
CA ASN A 29 13.98 -9.96 1.39
C ASN A 29 15.05 -8.98 0.89
N VAL A 30 14.89 -8.45 -0.33
CA VAL A 30 15.79 -7.41 -0.88
C VAL A 30 15.81 -6.16 0.01
N GLY A 31 14.65 -5.71 0.50
CA GLY A 31 14.56 -4.56 1.40
C GLY A 31 15.15 -4.81 2.79
N ASP A 32 15.11 -6.05 3.27
CA ASP A 32 15.62 -6.44 4.60
C ASP A 32 17.16 -6.50 4.66
N GLU A 33 17.85 -6.69 3.52
CA GLU A 33 19.32 -6.70 3.43
C GLU A 33 19.97 -5.36 3.81
N GLY A 34 19.19 -4.28 3.84
CA GLY A 34 19.60 -3.05 4.48
C GLY A 34 20.59 -2.17 3.71
N SER A 35 20.73 -2.35 2.41
CA SER A 35 21.29 -1.32 1.52
C SER A 35 20.16 -0.55 0.83
N GLU A 36 20.45 0.67 0.38
CA GLU A 36 19.47 1.47 -0.38
C GLU A 36 19.04 0.71 -1.65
N LEU A 37 17.75 0.80 -2.00
CA LEU A 37 17.23 0.20 -3.21
C LEU A 37 17.51 1.12 -4.40
N SER A 38 17.99 0.52 -5.49
CA SER A 38 18.06 1.16 -6.81
C SER A 38 16.67 1.58 -7.30
N VAL A 39 16.62 2.42 -8.35
CA VAL A 39 15.36 2.82 -8.98
C VAL A 39 14.56 1.60 -9.45
N GLU A 40 15.23 0.62 -10.06
CA GLU A 40 14.59 -0.61 -10.55
C GLU A 40 14.01 -1.43 -9.39
N GLU A 41 14.77 -1.65 -8.32
CA GLU A 41 14.32 -2.41 -7.15
C GLU A 41 13.16 -1.70 -6.43
N ARG A 42 13.18 -0.37 -6.32
CA ARG A 42 12.06 0.41 -5.78
C ARG A 42 10.79 0.21 -6.60
N ASN A 43 10.91 0.22 -7.93
CA ASN A 43 9.78 0.01 -8.82
C ASN A 43 9.24 -1.42 -8.69
N LEU A 44 10.10 -2.44 -8.66
CA LEU A 44 9.69 -3.82 -8.43
C LEU A 44 8.95 -3.99 -7.09
N LEU A 45 9.48 -3.41 -6.00
CA LEU A 45 8.84 -3.44 -4.69
C LEU A 45 7.43 -2.82 -4.74
N SER A 46 7.29 -1.66 -5.39
CA SER A 46 6.00 -0.98 -5.52
C SER A 46 5.01 -1.78 -6.36
N VAL A 47 5.42 -2.32 -7.51
CA VAL A 47 4.57 -3.15 -8.37
C VAL A 47 4.10 -4.41 -7.64
N ALA A 48 5.01 -5.08 -6.93
CA ALA A 48 4.71 -6.31 -6.19
C ALA A 48 3.60 -6.09 -5.16
N TYR A 49 3.82 -5.15 -4.23
CA TYR A 49 2.87 -4.91 -3.16
C TYR A 49 1.60 -4.22 -3.65
N LYS A 50 1.64 -3.38 -4.71
CA LYS A 50 0.44 -2.75 -5.29
C LYS A 50 -0.49 -3.80 -5.88
N ASN A 51 0.03 -4.79 -6.59
CA ASN A 51 -0.79 -5.85 -7.17
C ASN A 51 -1.26 -6.86 -6.12
N ALA A 52 -0.40 -7.22 -5.16
CA ALA A 52 -0.78 -8.08 -4.04
C ALA A 52 -1.96 -7.48 -3.25
N VAL A 53 -1.87 -6.22 -2.82
CA VAL A 53 -2.96 -5.53 -2.10
C VAL A 53 -4.16 -5.27 -3.01
N GLY A 54 -3.94 -4.94 -4.29
CA GLY A 54 -5.00 -4.67 -5.26
C GLY A 54 -5.95 -5.85 -5.45
N SER A 55 -5.40 -7.06 -5.60
CA SER A 55 -6.18 -8.30 -5.71
C SER A 55 -7.07 -8.54 -4.50
N ARG A 56 -6.55 -8.32 -3.28
CA ARG A 56 -7.31 -8.52 -2.04
C ARG A 56 -8.35 -7.42 -1.81
N ARG A 57 -8.04 -6.16 -2.16
CA ARG A 57 -9.01 -5.05 -2.09
C ARG A 57 -10.20 -5.27 -3.02
N ALA A 58 -9.96 -5.79 -4.23
CA ALA A 58 -11.02 -6.15 -5.15
C ALA A 58 -11.90 -7.29 -4.57
N ALA A 59 -11.26 -8.34 -4.04
CA ALA A 59 -11.97 -9.44 -3.40
C ALA A 59 -12.82 -8.96 -2.21
N TRP A 60 -12.25 -8.12 -1.33
CA TRP A 60 -12.93 -7.54 -0.18
C TRP A 60 -14.20 -6.78 -0.61
N ARG A 61 -14.10 -5.84 -1.57
CA ARG A 61 -15.26 -5.08 -2.08
C ARG A 61 -16.39 -5.98 -2.59
N ILE A 62 -16.04 -7.04 -3.33
CA ILE A 62 -17.01 -8.01 -3.85
C ILE A 62 -17.71 -8.74 -2.70
N ILE A 63 -16.96 -9.24 -1.73
CA ILE A 63 -17.50 -10.00 -0.60
C ILE A 63 -18.38 -9.11 0.29
N THR A 64 -17.96 -7.88 0.58
CA THR A 64 -18.76 -6.90 1.32
C THR A 64 -20.08 -6.62 0.58
N SER A 65 -20.04 -6.45 -0.74
CA SER A 65 -21.26 -6.26 -1.55
C SER A 65 -22.18 -7.48 -1.51
N ILE A 66 -21.64 -8.70 -1.54
CA ILE A 66 -22.43 -9.93 -1.43
C ILE A 66 -23.06 -10.04 -0.04
N SER A 67 -22.29 -9.78 1.01
CA SER A 67 -22.78 -9.80 2.41
C SER A 67 -23.96 -8.84 2.61
N ASN A 68 -23.85 -7.61 2.09
CA ASN A 68 -24.93 -6.61 2.15
C ASN A 68 -26.18 -7.06 1.37
N LYS A 69 -25.98 -7.70 0.21
CA LYS A 69 -27.07 -8.21 -0.62
C LYS A 69 -27.81 -9.38 0.04
N GLU A 70 -27.09 -10.31 0.65
CA GLU A 70 -27.69 -11.44 1.38
C GLU A 70 -28.42 -10.98 2.65
N THR A 71 -27.86 -9.98 3.35
CA THR A 71 -28.53 -9.32 4.48
C THR A 71 -29.86 -8.70 4.05
N SER A 72 -29.86 -7.98 2.92
CA SER A 72 -31.06 -7.31 2.40
C SER A 72 -32.17 -8.28 1.95
N LYS A 73 -31.80 -9.52 1.56
CA LYS A 73 -32.75 -10.59 1.20
C LYS A 73 -33.30 -11.35 2.42
N GLY A 74 -32.77 -11.11 3.62
CA GLY A 74 -33.11 -11.87 4.83
C GLY A 74 -32.41 -13.22 4.94
N ASN A 75 -31.38 -13.50 4.13
CA ASN A 75 -30.61 -14.74 4.17
C ASN A 75 -29.54 -14.67 5.26
N ALA A 76 -29.95 -14.78 6.53
CA ALA A 76 -29.09 -14.55 7.69
C ALA A 76 -27.83 -15.46 7.72
N ASP A 77 -27.97 -16.74 7.39
CA ASP A 77 -26.85 -17.70 7.42
C ASP A 77 -25.80 -17.36 6.35
N ASN A 78 -26.24 -17.09 5.11
CA ASN A 78 -25.33 -16.70 4.02
C ASN A 78 -24.64 -15.36 4.30
N ALA A 79 -25.35 -14.40 4.91
CA ALA A 79 -24.77 -13.15 5.33
C ALA A 79 -23.68 -13.36 6.41
N ALA A 80 -23.92 -14.26 7.36
CA ALA A 80 -22.93 -14.64 8.37
C ALA A 80 -21.69 -15.30 7.75
N TYR A 81 -21.85 -16.26 6.83
CA TYR A 81 -20.74 -16.89 6.13
C TYR A 81 -19.94 -15.90 5.27
N ALA A 82 -20.62 -14.98 4.58
CA ALA A 82 -19.97 -13.93 3.82
C ALA A 82 -19.16 -12.98 4.72
N LYS A 83 -19.68 -12.64 5.91
CA LYS A 83 -18.98 -11.81 6.90
C LYS A 83 -17.76 -12.51 7.48
N GLU A 84 -17.84 -13.80 7.79
CA GLU A 84 -16.70 -14.60 8.25
C GLU A 84 -15.58 -14.61 7.21
N TYR A 85 -15.94 -14.88 5.95
CA TYR A 85 -14.97 -14.89 4.85
C TYR A 85 -14.39 -13.48 4.58
N CYS A 86 -15.20 -12.42 4.72
CA CYS A 86 -14.73 -11.04 4.67
C CYS A 86 -13.63 -10.77 5.69
N GLY A 87 -13.82 -11.22 6.94
CA GLY A 87 -12.82 -11.07 8.00
C GLY A 87 -11.48 -11.77 7.71
N LYS A 88 -11.52 -12.91 6.99
CA LYS A 88 -10.29 -13.55 6.49
C LYS A 88 -9.55 -12.65 5.50
N VAL A 89 -10.26 -12.10 4.51
CA VAL A 89 -9.66 -11.22 3.50
C VAL A 89 -9.13 -9.92 4.13
N GLU A 90 -9.85 -9.35 5.08
CA GLU A 90 -9.38 -8.18 5.86
C GLU A 90 -8.09 -8.49 6.62
N SER A 91 -7.97 -9.68 7.22
CA SER A 91 -6.75 -10.10 7.92
C SER A 91 -5.57 -10.25 6.96
N GLU A 92 -5.80 -10.80 5.76
CA GLU A 92 -4.77 -10.88 4.71
C GLU A 92 -4.36 -9.48 4.21
N LEU A 93 -5.32 -8.57 4.01
CA LEU A 93 -5.05 -7.17 3.65
C LEU A 93 -4.21 -6.47 4.70
N GLN A 94 -4.61 -6.59 5.96
CA GLN A 94 -3.90 -5.98 7.10
C GLN A 94 -2.46 -6.50 7.15
N ALA A 95 -2.26 -7.82 7.03
CA ALA A 95 -0.92 -8.41 7.07
C ALA A 95 -0.01 -7.90 5.94
N ILE A 96 -0.53 -7.77 4.72
CA ILE A 96 0.22 -7.21 3.59
C ILE A 96 0.61 -5.75 3.88
N CYS A 97 -0.35 -4.94 4.35
CA CYS A 97 -0.11 -3.52 4.65
C CYS A 97 0.90 -3.35 5.80
N ASP A 98 0.77 -4.11 6.89
CA ASP A 98 1.67 -4.04 8.04
C ASP A 98 3.09 -4.45 7.67
N THR A 99 3.24 -5.46 6.80
CA THR A 99 4.54 -5.94 6.33
C THR A 99 5.30 -4.84 5.59
N ILE A 100 4.64 -4.18 4.63
CA ILE A 100 5.28 -3.14 3.84
C ILE A 100 5.50 -1.85 4.63
N LEU A 101 4.54 -1.45 5.48
CA LEU A 101 4.70 -0.28 6.35
C LEU A 101 5.90 -0.45 7.29
N LYS A 102 6.03 -1.63 7.91
CA LYS A 102 7.18 -1.95 8.76
C LYS A 102 8.50 -1.92 7.98
N LEU A 103 8.52 -2.44 6.75
CA LEU A 103 9.71 -2.41 5.90
C LEU A 103 10.10 -0.97 5.54
N LEU A 104 9.13 -0.14 5.16
CA LEU A 104 9.31 1.26 4.81
C LEU A 104 9.88 2.05 6.00
N GLU A 105 9.25 1.96 7.16
CA GLU A 105 9.62 2.73 8.36
C GLU A 105 10.96 2.29 8.94
N SER A 106 11.22 0.99 9.04
CA SER A 106 12.38 0.48 9.77
C SER A 106 13.64 0.33 8.92
N LYS A 107 13.50 0.20 7.59
CA LYS A 107 14.63 -0.12 6.69
C LYS A 107 14.80 0.89 5.56
N LEU A 108 13.73 1.24 4.85
CA LEU A 108 13.87 1.93 3.56
C LEU A 108 13.92 3.46 3.71
N ILE A 109 13.00 4.06 4.46
CA ILE A 109 12.96 5.52 4.70
C ILE A 109 14.24 6.02 5.39
N PRO A 110 14.75 5.38 6.47
CA PRO A 110 15.98 5.83 7.12
C PRO A 110 17.23 5.77 6.24
N LYS A 111 17.20 4.98 5.17
CA LYS A 111 18.33 4.78 4.25
C LYS A 111 18.19 5.54 2.94
N ALA A 112 17.04 6.19 2.72
CA ALA A 112 16.80 6.98 1.53
C ALA A 112 17.69 8.23 1.55
N SER A 113 18.65 8.30 0.64
CA SER A 113 19.63 9.39 0.59
C SER A 113 19.12 10.59 -0.19
N GLY A 114 18.28 10.37 -1.22
CA GLY A 114 17.77 11.42 -2.10
C GLY A 114 16.29 11.77 -1.90
N GLY A 115 15.91 12.98 -2.32
CA GLY A 115 14.52 13.45 -2.26
C GLY A 115 13.55 12.55 -3.02
N GLU A 116 13.94 12.03 -4.19
CA GLU A 116 13.10 11.09 -4.93
C GLU A 116 12.81 9.80 -4.16
N SER A 117 13.81 9.19 -3.50
CA SER A 117 13.59 7.95 -2.73
C SER A 117 12.78 8.20 -1.48
N LYS A 118 13.02 9.32 -0.77
CA LYS A 118 12.21 9.73 0.39
C LYS A 118 10.75 9.94 0.03
N VAL A 119 10.48 10.78 -0.98
CA VAL A 119 9.11 11.08 -1.43
C VAL A 119 8.42 9.81 -1.92
N PHE A 120 9.13 8.95 -2.66
CA PHE A 120 8.59 7.68 -3.13
C PHE A 120 8.13 6.78 -1.97
N TYR A 121 8.98 6.58 -0.96
CA TYR A 121 8.64 5.73 0.18
C TYR A 121 7.56 6.34 1.06
N GLN A 122 7.60 7.64 1.33
CA GLN A 122 6.56 8.31 2.13
C GLN A 122 5.20 8.30 1.43
N LYS A 123 5.17 8.54 0.12
CA LYS A 123 3.96 8.37 -0.70
C LYS A 123 3.43 6.95 -0.58
N MET A 124 4.31 5.95 -0.66
CA MET A 124 3.95 4.54 -0.52
C MET A 124 3.35 4.27 0.87
N THR A 125 3.97 4.74 1.95
CA THR A 125 3.44 4.68 3.31
C THR A 125 2.02 5.26 3.40
N ALA A 126 1.81 6.44 2.81
CA ALA A 126 0.50 7.08 2.79
C ALA A 126 -0.56 6.26 2.04
N ASP A 127 -0.20 5.69 0.88
CA ASP A 127 -1.08 4.82 0.10
C ASP A 127 -1.49 3.56 0.88
N TYR A 128 -0.59 2.93 1.65
CA TYR A 128 -0.93 1.74 2.44
C TYR A 128 -1.79 2.07 3.67
N TYR A 129 -1.54 3.18 4.35
CA TYR A 129 -2.44 3.63 5.42
C TYR A 129 -3.82 4.01 4.88
N ARG A 130 -3.90 4.61 3.69
CA ARG A 130 -5.16 4.84 2.99
C ARG A 130 -5.90 3.54 2.73
N TYR A 131 -5.22 2.49 2.26
CA TYR A 131 -5.84 1.17 2.08
C TYR A 131 -6.37 0.59 3.40
N ILE A 132 -5.64 0.73 4.51
CA ILE A 132 -6.12 0.32 5.84
C ILE A 132 -7.40 1.09 6.23
N ALA A 133 -7.45 2.40 5.99
CA ALA A 133 -8.61 3.23 6.30
C ALA A 133 -9.87 2.86 5.47
N GLU A 134 -9.71 2.20 4.32
CA GLU A 134 -10.84 1.79 3.47
C GLU A 134 -11.65 0.62 4.07
N PHE A 135 -10.98 -0.36 4.70
CA PHE A 135 -11.63 -1.59 5.19
C PHE A 135 -11.72 -1.68 6.72
N THR A 136 -11.22 -0.68 7.44
CA THR A 136 -11.34 -0.59 8.90
C THR A 136 -12.42 0.41 9.30
N ASP A 137 -12.91 0.28 10.54
CA ASP A 137 -13.93 1.15 11.12
C ASP A 137 -13.48 1.75 12.47
N GLY A 138 -14.22 2.77 12.93
CA GLY A 138 -14.01 3.40 14.23
C GLY A 138 -12.60 3.97 14.42
N ASP A 139 -12.01 3.72 15.58
CA ASP A 139 -10.69 4.25 15.96
C ASP A 139 -9.56 3.76 15.03
N LYS A 140 -9.69 2.54 14.49
CA LYS A 140 -8.70 2.00 13.54
C LYS A 140 -8.69 2.80 12.24
N LYS A 141 -9.87 3.14 11.72
CA LYS A 141 -10.02 3.99 10.55
C LYS A 141 -9.45 5.39 10.79
N ALA A 142 -9.80 5.99 11.91
CA ALA A 142 -9.31 7.32 12.28
C ALA A 142 -7.78 7.36 12.42
N GLY A 143 -7.19 6.35 13.08
CA GLY A 143 -5.75 6.22 13.22
C GLY A 143 -5.04 6.02 11.87
N ALA A 144 -5.58 5.16 11.00
CA ALA A 144 -5.03 4.93 9.66
C ALA A 144 -5.13 6.20 8.78
N ALA A 145 -6.25 6.91 8.80
CA ALA A 145 -6.40 8.16 8.07
C ALA A 145 -5.42 9.23 8.56
N GLU A 146 -5.25 9.39 9.87
CA GLU A 146 -4.29 10.36 10.41
C GLU A 146 -2.84 10.01 10.04
N ASN A 147 -2.47 8.73 10.06
CA ASN A 147 -1.14 8.30 9.63
C ASN A 147 -0.93 8.51 8.12
N ALA A 148 -1.94 8.25 7.29
CA ALA A 148 -1.89 8.56 5.86
C ALA A 148 -1.68 10.06 5.61
N ARG A 149 -2.44 10.91 6.33
CA ARG A 149 -2.35 12.37 6.24
C ARG A 149 -0.95 12.87 6.60
N LYS A 150 -0.36 12.38 7.70
CA LYS A 150 1.01 12.71 8.10
C LYS A 150 2.03 12.30 7.03
N ALA A 151 1.92 11.08 6.51
CA ALA A 151 2.83 10.58 5.49
C ALA A 151 2.73 11.37 4.18
N TYR A 152 1.52 11.77 3.75
CA TYR A 152 1.35 12.67 2.59
C TYR A 152 1.94 14.06 2.84
N ALA A 153 1.73 14.64 4.03
CA ALA A 153 2.28 15.94 4.39
C ALA A 153 3.82 15.94 4.42
N ASP A 154 4.42 14.91 5.03
CA ASP A 154 5.88 14.74 5.07
C ASP A 154 6.45 14.57 3.65
N ALA A 155 5.80 13.76 2.81
CA ALA A 155 6.18 13.59 1.41
C ALA A 155 6.08 14.92 0.63
N ALA A 156 5.05 15.72 0.88
CA ALA A 156 4.84 16.99 0.20
C ALA A 156 5.92 18.01 0.59
N ALA A 157 6.28 18.08 1.88
CA ALA A 157 7.34 18.96 2.37
C ALA A 157 8.71 18.60 1.75
N VAL A 158 9.04 17.32 1.65
CA VAL A 158 10.29 16.88 0.99
C VAL A 158 10.22 17.17 -0.53
N ALA A 159 9.10 16.88 -1.18
CA ALA A 159 8.93 17.11 -2.61
C ALA A 159 9.00 18.60 -2.98
N GLU A 160 8.48 19.49 -2.14
CA GLU A 160 8.54 20.93 -2.35
C GLU A 160 9.98 21.46 -2.28
N LYS A 161 10.76 20.92 -1.34
CA LYS A 161 12.16 21.32 -1.13
C LYS A 161 13.13 20.74 -2.16
N GLU A 162 12.93 19.47 -2.55
CA GLU A 162 13.95 18.71 -3.27
C GLU A 162 13.56 18.36 -4.72
N LEU A 163 12.29 18.51 -5.13
CA LEU A 163 11.81 18.16 -6.47
C LEU A 163 11.21 19.35 -7.23
N ALA A 164 11.49 19.43 -8.53
CA ALA A 164 10.86 20.41 -9.41
C ALA A 164 9.32 20.26 -9.44
N VAL A 165 8.61 21.36 -9.64
CA VAL A 165 7.13 21.37 -9.70
C VAL A 165 6.56 20.47 -10.81
N THR A 166 7.33 20.23 -11.87
CA THR A 166 6.98 19.34 -12.99
C THR A 166 7.42 17.88 -12.79
N HIS A 167 8.04 17.55 -11.65
CA HIS A 167 8.60 16.23 -11.42
C HIS A 167 7.49 15.16 -11.32
N PRO A 168 7.56 14.03 -12.06
CA PRO A 168 6.49 13.03 -12.08
C PRO A 168 6.10 12.47 -10.71
N ILE A 169 7.08 12.23 -9.82
CA ILE A 169 6.81 11.75 -8.45
C ILE A 169 6.03 12.80 -7.65
N ARG A 170 6.35 14.10 -7.81
CA ARG A 170 5.66 15.18 -7.11
C ARG A 170 4.21 15.33 -7.61
N LEU A 171 3.99 15.22 -8.92
CA LEU A 171 2.66 15.21 -9.51
C LEU A 171 1.83 14.00 -9.05
N GLY A 172 2.45 12.81 -9.06
CA GLY A 172 1.81 11.58 -8.59
C GLY A 172 1.50 11.59 -7.08
N LEU A 173 2.32 12.28 -6.28
CA LEU A 173 2.03 12.52 -4.87
C LEU A 173 0.79 13.43 -4.71
N ALA A 174 0.76 14.57 -5.41
CA ALA A 174 -0.35 15.51 -5.34
C ALA A 174 -1.68 14.86 -5.77
N LEU A 175 -1.67 14.08 -6.85
CA LEU A 175 -2.84 13.31 -7.29
C LEU A 175 -3.34 12.33 -6.22
N ASN A 176 -2.43 11.57 -5.59
CA ASN A 176 -2.85 10.61 -4.58
C ASN A 176 -3.33 11.30 -3.30
N TYR A 177 -2.75 12.45 -2.95
CA TYR A 177 -3.17 13.20 -1.78
C TYR A 177 -4.57 13.82 -1.96
N SER A 178 -4.89 14.35 -3.14
CA SER A 178 -6.24 14.85 -3.43
C SER A 178 -7.30 13.74 -3.40
N VAL A 179 -6.98 12.56 -3.95
CA VAL A 179 -7.87 11.37 -3.84
C VAL A 179 -8.09 11.01 -2.37
N PHE A 180 -7.07 11.10 -1.52
CA PHE A 180 -7.20 10.82 -0.10
C PHE A 180 -8.09 11.85 0.63
N GLN A 181 -7.93 13.15 0.34
CA GLN A 181 -8.80 14.21 0.90
C GLN A 181 -10.26 13.98 0.51
N TYR A 182 -10.52 13.65 -0.75
CA TYR A 182 -11.86 13.39 -1.26
C TYR A 182 -12.46 12.09 -0.71
N GLU A 183 -11.78 10.94 -0.89
CA GLU A 183 -12.37 9.62 -0.63
C GLU A 183 -12.30 9.17 0.85
N VAL A 184 -11.34 9.67 1.63
CA VAL A 184 -11.12 9.21 3.01
C VAL A 184 -11.47 10.27 4.04
N LEU A 185 -11.06 11.52 3.82
CA LEU A 185 -11.34 12.60 4.76
C LEU A 185 -12.71 13.26 4.52
N ASN A 186 -13.37 13.00 3.38
CA ASN A 186 -14.59 13.69 2.96
C ASN A 186 -14.43 15.21 2.94
N GLN A 187 -13.26 15.69 2.48
CA GLN A 187 -12.92 17.10 2.32
C GLN A 187 -12.77 17.41 0.82
N PRO A 188 -13.88 17.55 0.06
CA PRO A 188 -13.83 17.66 -1.39
C PRO A 188 -13.31 19.01 -1.90
N ASP A 189 -13.22 20.02 -1.04
CA ASP A 189 -12.80 21.39 -1.38
C ASP A 189 -11.29 21.64 -1.12
N GLU A 190 -10.60 20.74 -0.41
CA GLU A 190 -9.14 20.78 -0.18
C GLU A 190 -8.37 19.99 -1.25
#